data_AF-E1JWA9-F1
#
_entry.id   AF-E1JWA9-F1
#
_cell.length_a   1.000
_cell.length_b   1.000
_cell.length_c   1.000
_cell.angle_alpha   90.00
_cell.angle_beta   90.00
_cell.angle_gamma   90.00
#
_symmetry.space_group_name_H-M   'P 1'
#
loop_
_entity.id
_entity.type
_entity.pdbx_description
1 polymer ?
#
loop_
_entity_poly.entity_id
_entity_poly.type
_entity_poly.pdbx_seq_one_letter_code
_entity_poly.pdbx_strand_id
1 'polypeptide(L)' 'MITRNTPAEAILDIPGVIAYCIAKGVSPYTCSGDYTQSLGRLLELRDVADPEGFIAGLNKLAAKRRPR' A
#
# COMPACT_ATOMS: atom_id res chain seq x y z
N MET A 1 -6.39 5.08 -9.09
CA MET A 1 -4.97 5.49 -9.06
C MET A 1 -4.64 5.85 -7.63
N ILE A 2 -3.63 5.19 -7.06
CA ILE A 2 -3.25 5.24 -5.64
C ILE A 2 -2.23 6.36 -5.45
N THR A 3 -2.36 7.13 -4.38
CA THR A 3 -1.46 8.24 -4.01
C THR A 3 -1.12 8.17 -2.52
N ARG A 4 -0.24 9.06 -2.04
CA ARG A 4 0.08 9.18 -0.61
C ARG A 4 -1.15 9.45 0.27
N ASN A 5 -2.17 10.12 -0.27
CA ASN A 5 -3.37 10.49 0.47
C ASN A 5 -4.44 9.38 0.47
N THR A 6 -4.21 8.30 -0.28
CA THR A 6 -5.10 7.13 -0.25
C THR A 6 -5.13 6.55 1.17
N PRO A 7 -6.30 6.23 1.74
CA PRO A 7 -6.37 5.49 3.00
C PRO A 7 -5.58 4.19 2.90
N ALA A 8 -4.76 3.85 3.89
CA ALA A 8 -3.94 2.65 3.78
C ALA A 8 -4.78 1.36 3.74
N GLU A 9 -6.00 1.40 4.29
CA GLU A 9 -6.94 0.27 4.20
C GLU A 9 -7.49 0.07 2.78
N ALA A 10 -7.64 1.15 2.01
CA ALA A 10 -8.17 1.06 0.64
C ALA A 10 -7.25 0.28 -0.30
N ILE A 11 -5.97 0.10 0.04
CA ILE A 11 -5.07 -0.75 -0.75
C ILE A 11 -5.26 -2.24 -0.42
N LEU A 12 -5.86 -2.60 0.72
CA LEU A 12 -6.05 -4.00 1.15
C LEU A 12 -6.97 -4.78 0.21
N ASP A 13 -7.91 -4.09 -0.46
CA ASP A 13 -8.80 -4.69 -1.45
C ASP A 13 -8.09 -5.11 -2.75
N ILE A 14 -6.84 -4.67 -2.95
CA ILE A 14 -6.08 -4.99 -4.16
C ILE A 14 -5.60 -6.44 -4.09
N PRO A 15 -6.00 -7.33 -5.02
CA PRO A 15 -5.58 -8.72 -4.94
C PRO A 15 -4.06 -8.86 -5.05
N GLY A 16 -3.44 -9.48 -4.04
CA GLY A 16 -1.99 -9.67 -3.97
C GLY A 16 -1.22 -8.54 -3.29
N VAL A 17 -1.90 -7.51 -2.77
CA VAL A 17 -1.27 -6.39 -2.06
C VAL A 17 -0.48 -6.84 -0.83
N ILE A 18 -1.00 -7.80 -0.07
CA ILE A 18 -0.33 -8.33 1.12
C ILE A 18 1.03 -8.92 0.74
N ALA A 19 1.07 -9.76 -0.30
CA ALA A 19 2.31 -10.34 -0.81
C ALA A 19 3.28 -9.25 -1.31
N TYR A 20 2.77 -8.22 -1.99
CA TYR A 20 3.59 -7.09 -2.45
C TYR A 20 4.21 -6.31 -1.28
N CYS A 21 3.39 -5.97 -0.26
CA CYS A 21 3.84 -5.23 0.91
C CYS A 21 4.91 -6.03 1.68
N ILE A 22 4.66 -7.32 1.93
CA ILE A 22 5.61 -8.22 2.61
C ILE A 22 6.93 -8.31 1.82
N ALA A 23 6.88 -8.47 0.50
CA ALA A 23 8.08 -8.53 -0.34
C ALA A 23 8.92 -7.24 -0.33
N LYS A 24 8.33 -6.13 0.14
CA LYS A 24 8.99 -4.83 0.32
C LYS A 24 9.30 -4.51 1.79
N GLY A 25 9.10 -5.46 2.70
CA GLY A 25 9.34 -5.26 4.14
C GLY A 25 8.30 -4.38 4.83
N VAL A 26 7.17 -4.10 4.18
CA VAL A 26 6.11 -3.24 4.72
C VAL A 26 4.97 -4.12 5.22
N SER A 27 4.65 -4.03 6.51
CA SER A 27 3.40 -4.59 7.03
C SER A 27 2.26 -3.60 6.76
N PRO A 28 1.21 -3.99 6.00
CA PRO A 28 0.05 -3.14 5.79
C PRO A 28 -0.94 -3.19 6.98
N TYR A 29 -0.74 -4.12 7.92
CA TYR A 29 -1.51 -4.21 9.15
C TYR A 29 -0.80 -3.48 10.30
N THR A 30 -1.59 -2.81 11.13
CA THR A 30 -1.18 -2.28 12.42
C THR A 30 -1.87 -3.04 13.54
N CYS A 31 -1.15 -3.39 14.61
CA CYS A 31 -1.65 -4.19 15.74
C CYS A 31 -2.69 -3.49 16.64
N SER A 32 -3.38 -2.45 16.14
CA SER A 32 -4.24 -1.58 16.96
C SER A 32 -5.67 -1.41 16.40
N GLY A 33 -6.08 -2.22 15.41
CA GLY A 33 -7.38 -2.11 14.74
C GLY A 33 -7.30 -1.27 13.47
N ASP A 34 -8.41 -0.63 13.09
CA ASP A 34 -8.55 0.14 11.85
C ASP A 34 -7.48 1.23 11.75
N TYR A 35 -6.68 1.17 10.67
CA TYR A 35 -5.65 2.14 10.38
C TYR A 35 -6.24 3.27 9.53
N THR A 36 -6.80 4.27 10.20
CA THR A 36 -7.49 5.41 9.57
C THR A 36 -6.55 6.42 8.88
N GLN A 37 -5.25 6.15 8.88
CA GLN A 37 -4.24 7.07 8.35
C GLN A 37 -3.97 6.82 6.86
N SER A 38 -3.32 7.80 6.23
CA SER A 38 -2.97 7.73 4.81
C SER A 38 -1.85 6.71 4.54
N LEU A 39 -1.79 6.22 3.31
CA LEU A 39 -0.72 5.36 2.81
C LEU A 39 0.65 6.04 2.96
N GLY A 40 0.73 7.34 2.69
CA GLY A 40 1.95 8.12 2.90
C GLY A 40 2.44 8.02 4.35
N ARG A 41 1.52 8.16 5.32
CA ARG A 41 1.86 8.04 6.73
C ARG A 41 2.31 6.62 7.11
N LEU A 42 1.68 5.60 6.54
CA LEU A 42 2.11 4.21 6.74
C LEU A 42 3.55 4.00 6.25
N LEU A 43 3.87 4.51 5.07
CA LEU A 43 5.21 4.36 4.48
C LEU A 43 6.28 5.10 5.28
N GLU A 44 5.96 6.26 5.84
CA GLU A 44 6.84 6.99 6.77
C GLU A 44 7.09 6.19 8.06
N LEU A 45 6.03 5.65 8.68
CA LEU A 45 6.15 4.85 9.92
C LEU A 45 6.93 3.54 9.71
N ARG A 46 7.00 3.06 8.47
CA ARG A 46 7.74 1.86 8.08
C ARG A 46 9.12 2.18 7.51
N ASP A 47 9.50 3.45 7.53
CA ASP A 47 10.79 3.95 7.05
C ASP A 47 11.12 3.47 5.62
N VAL A 48 10.11 3.52 4.74
CA VAL A 48 10.26 3.09 3.35
C VAL A 48 11.15 4.09 2.61
N ALA A 49 12.33 3.64 2.20
CA ALA A 49 13.35 4.48 1.56
C ALA A 49 12.88 5.14 0.24
N ASP A 50 11.99 4.47 -0.52
CA ASP A 50 11.40 5.01 -1.75
C ASP A 50 9.86 4.87 -1.75
N PRO A 51 9.15 5.82 -1.13
CA PRO A 51 7.70 5.80 -1.06
C PRO A 51 7.04 5.92 -2.44
N GLU A 52 7.63 6.69 -3.36
CA GLU A 52 7.07 6.89 -4.70
C GLU A 52 7.21 5.63 -5.55
N GLY A 53 8.37 4.96 -5.50
CA GLY A 53 8.56 3.65 -6.14
C GLY A 53 7.61 2.59 -5.58
N PHE A 54 7.36 2.61 -4.27
CA PHE A 54 6.38 1.71 -3.64
C PHE A 54 4.96 1.94 -4.20
N ILE A 55 4.52 3.20 -4.27
CA ILE A 55 3.19 3.57 -4.80
C ILE A 55 3.09 3.26 -6.30
N ALA A 56 4.16 3.46 -7.07
CA ALA A 56 4.19 3.11 -8.49
C ALA A 56 4.03 1.59 -8.69
N GLY A 57 4.68 0.76 -7.87
CA GLY A 57 4.52 -0.69 -7.88
C GLY A 57 3.10 -1.15 -7.52
N LEU A 58 2.48 -0.51 -6.53
CA LEU A 58 1.07 -0.75 -6.19
C LEU A 58 0.12 -0.41 -7.34
N ASN A 59 0.31 0.74 -7.99
CA ASN A 59 -0.50 1.12 -9.15
C ASN A 59 -0.34 0.13 -10.30
N LYS A 60 0.88 -0.38 -10.55
CA LYS A 60 1.11 -1.45 -11.54
C LYS A 60 0.39 -2.75 -11.16
N LEU A 61 0.39 -3.12 -9.88
CA LEU A 61 -0.32 -4.30 -9.38
C LEU A 61 -1.84 -4.16 -9.58
N ALA A 62 -2.42 -3.01 -9.22
CA ALA A 62 -3.83 -2.73 -9.40
C ALA A 62 -4.25 -2.72 -10.88
N ALA A 63 -3.40 -2.19 -11.77
CA ALA A 63 -3.67 -2.13 -13.20
C ALA A 63 -3.66 -3.52 -13.87
N LYS A 64 -2.81 -4.45 -13.41
CA LYS A 64 -2.71 -5.82 -13.97
C LYS A 64 -3.99 -6.65 -13.80
N ARG A 65 -4.92 -6.23 -12.94
CA ARG A 65 -6.10 -7.03 -12.57
C ARG A 65 -7.44 -6.37 -12.87
N ARG A 66 -7.50 -5.25 -13.58
CA ARG A 66 -8.77 -4.73 -14.11
C ARG A 66 -9.16 -5.61 -15.31
N PRO A 67 -10.16 -6.50 -15.22
CA PRO A 67 -10.74 -7.05 -16.44
C PRO A 67 -11.36 -5.85 -17.18
N ARG A 68 -11.13 -5.76 -18.49
CA ARG A 68 -11.92 -4.86 -19.33
C ARG A 68 -13.39 -5.28 -19.28
#